data_AF-A0A3E1ZXD4-F1
#
_entry.id   AF-A0A3E1ZXD4-F1
#
_cell.length_a   1.000
_cell.length_b   1.000
_cell.length_c   1.000
_cell.angle_alpha   90.00
_cell.angle_beta   90.00
_cell.angle_gamma   90.00
#
_symmetry.space_group_name_H-M   'P 1'
#
loop_
_entity.id
_entity.type
_entity.pdbx_description
1 polymer ?
#
loop_
_entity_poly.entity_id
_entity_poly.type
_entity_poly.pdbx_seq_one_letter_code
_entity_poly.pdbx_strand_id
1 'polypeptide(L)'
;MKKLLLALTPFLLASCSVYNQFVERMQTDSLAYQCDEKPLTVKLNNPRQEVSFVYDNKLLTLKQGMSASGTRYSDGVYVFWSKGDSATVYKRDRIVLNNCQIENPKR
;
A
#
# COMPACT_ATOMS: atom_id res chain seq x y z
N MET A 1 -24.92 -19.85 -47.81
CA MET A 1 -24.07 -20.16 -46.63
C MET A 1 -23.32 -18.91 -46.20
N LYS A 2 -23.87 -18.11 -45.27
CA LYS A 2 -23.23 -16.88 -44.75
C LYS A 2 -23.97 -16.37 -43.49
N LYS A 3 -24.09 -17.20 -42.45
CA LYS A 3 -24.74 -16.80 -41.18
C LYS A 3 -24.02 -17.30 -39.92
N LEU A 4 -22.71 -17.60 -40.03
CA LEU A 4 -21.94 -18.24 -38.96
C LEU A 4 -20.84 -17.34 -38.36
N LEU A 5 -20.97 -16.02 -38.48
CA LEU A 5 -19.97 -15.06 -37.99
C LEU A 5 -20.45 -14.16 -36.83
N LEU A 6 -21.63 -14.41 -36.25
CA LEU A 6 -22.25 -13.49 -35.28
C LEU A 6 -22.31 -14.00 -33.83
N ALA A 7 -21.64 -15.12 -33.50
CA ALA A 7 -21.77 -15.78 -32.20
C ALA A 7 -20.50 -15.79 -31.33
N LEU A 8 -19.52 -14.91 -31.57
CA LEU A 8 -18.25 -14.87 -30.81
C LEU A 8 -18.00 -13.55 -30.06
N THR A 9 -18.91 -12.59 -30.13
CA THR A 9 -18.71 -11.23 -29.58
C THR A 9 -18.85 -11.04 -28.06
N PRO A 10 -19.49 -11.90 -27.22
CA PRO A 10 -19.61 -11.56 -25.80
C PRO A 10 -18.41 -11.94 -24.92
N PHE A 11 -17.45 -12.74 -25.39
CA PHE A 11 -16.38 -13.24 -24.51
C PHE A 11 -15.24 -12.25 -24.23
N LEU A 12 -15.16 -11.13 -24.94
CA LEU A 12 -14.08 -10.15 -24.79
C LEU A 12 -14.25 -9.18 -23.61
N LEU A 13 -15.42 -9.13 -22.96
CA LEU A 13 -15.64 -8.21 -21.83
C LEU A 13 -15.27 -8.81 -20.46
N ALA A 14 -15.13 -10.14 -20.34
CA ALA A 14 -14.76 -10.79 -19.08
C ALA A 14 -13.25 -10.70 -18.76
N SER A 15 -12.40 -10.40 -19.75
CA SER A 15 -10.94 -10.36 -19.58
C SER A 15 -10.42 -9.10 -18.87
N CYS A 16 -11.17 -8.00 -18.85
CA CYS A 16 -10.73 -6.77 -18.19
C CYS A 16 -10.69 -6.87 -16.65
N SER A 17 -11.63 -7.60 -16.04
CA SER A 17 -11.69 -7.69 -14.56
C SER A 17 -10.53 -8.49 -13.98
N VAL A 18 -10.08 -9.55 -14.66
CA VAL A 18 -8.93 -10.36 -14.23
C VAL A 18 -7.63 -9.60 -14.43
N TYR A 19 -7.54 -8.81 -15.52
CA TYR A 19 -6.38 -7.98 -15.80
C TYR A 19 -6.17 -6.91 -14.72
N ASN A 20 -7.23 -6.23 -14.28
CA ASN A 20 -7.16 -5.24 -13.20
C ASN A 20 -6.64 -5.84 -11.89
N GLN A 21 -7.15 -7.01 -11.48
CA GLN A 21 -6.72 -7.66 -10.24
C GLN A 21 -5.25 -8.14 -10.31
N PHE A 22 -4.76 -8.48 -11.49
CA PHE A 22 -3.36 -8.85 -11.71
C PHE A 22 -2.44 -7.61 -11.66
N VAL A 23 -2.85 -6.50 -12.30
CA VAL A 23 -2.12 -5.22 -12.26
C VAL A 23 -2.08 -4.66 -10.83
N GLU A 24 -3.16 -4.76 -10.06
CA GLU A 24 -3.21 -4.31 -8.66
C GLU A 24 -2.18 -5.02 -7.76
N ARG A 25 -1.96 -6.33 -7.96
CA ARG A 25 -0.94 -7.08 -7.22
C ARG A 25 0.48 -6.67 -7.60
N MET A 26 0.69 -6.19 -8.84
CA MET A 26 1.98 -5.68 -9.29
C MET A 26 2.27 -4.26 -8.78
N GLN A 27 1.24 -3.49 -8.42
CA GLN A 27 1.35 -2.09 -7.94
C GLN A 27 1.45 -1.97 -6.42
N THR A 28 1.98 -3.00 -5.75
CA THR A 28 2.35 -2.91 -4.33
C THR A 28 3.84 -2.61 -4.21
N ASP A 29 4.17 -1.38 -3.89
CA ASP A 29 5.55 -0.96 -3.65
C ASP A 29 6.01 -1.42 -2.27
N SER A 30 7.20 -1.98 -2.17
CA SER A 30 7.81 -2.34 -0.89
C SER A 30 8.90 -1.33 -0.57
N LEU A 31 8.70 -0.58 0.51
CA LEU A 31 9.61 0.44 1.02
C LEU A 31 10.28 -0.08 2.30
N ALA A 32 11.61 -0.05 2.34
CA ALA A 32 12.38 -0.41 3.52
C ALA A 32 12.82 0.87 4.24
N TYR A 33 12.49 0.96 5.53
CA TYR A 33 12.87 2.04 6.41
C TYR A 33 13.81 1.53 7.50
N GLN A 34 14.83 2.32 7.82
CA GLN A 34 15.62 2.17 9.04
C GLN A 34 15.12 3.16 10.08
N CYS A 35 14.56 2.63 11.16
CA CYS A 35 14.16 3.42 12.32
C CYS A 35 15.20 3.25 13.43
N ASP A 36 15.21 4.17 14.40
CA ASP A 36 16.15 4.11 15.53
C ASP A 36 15.95 2.84 16.37
N GLU A 37 14.72 2.33 16.47
CA GLU A 37 14.39 1.17 17.30
C GLU A 37 14.52 -0.17 16.56
N LYS A 38 14.03 -0.25 15.32
CA LYS A 38 14.08 -1.46 14.48
C LYS A 38 13.82 -1.15 13.00
N PRO A 39 14.35 -1.96 12.06
CA PRO A 39 14.00 -1.83 10.65
C PRO A 39 12.51 -2.11 10.42
N LEU A 40 11.92 -1.38 9.48
CA LEU A 40 10.51 -1.48 9.11
C LEU A 40 10.35 -1.63 7.60
N THR A 41 9.74 -2.72 7.17
CA THR A 41 9.31 -2.89 5.78
C THR A 41 7.83 -2.57 5.62
N VAL A 42 7.53 -1.59 4.79
CA VAL A 42 6.17 -1.13 4.49
C VAL A 42 5.81 -1.48 3.07
N LYS A 43 4.65 -2.11 2.88
CA LYS A 43 4.04 -2.39 1.59
C LYS A 43 2.99 -1.32 1.31
N LEU A 44 3.26 -0.45 0.36
CA LEU A 44 2.36 0.60 -0.10
C LEU A 44 1.53 0.08 -1.28
N ASN A 45 0.22 0.07 -1.13
CA ASN A 45 -0.72 -0.20 -2.19
C ASN A 45 -1.37 1.13 -2.60
N ASN A 46 -0.82 1.75 -3.65
CA ASN A 46 -1.28 3.05 -4.15
C ASN A 46 -2.75 3.02 -4.63
N PRO A 47 -3.19 2.03 -5.43
CA PRO A 47 -4.59 1.96 -5.90
C PRO A 47 -5.62 1.88 -4.76
N ARG A 48 -5.29 1.15 -3.69
CA ARG A 48 -6.18 0.98 -2.53
C ARG A 48 -5.97 2.02 -1.45
N GLN A 49 -4.96 2.88 -1.60
CA GLN A 49 -4.55 3.86 -0.60
C GLN A 49 -4.31 3.20 0.77
N GLU A 50 -3.64 2.05 0.76
CA GLU A 50 -3.38 1.24 1.95
C GLU A 50 -1.88 1.04 2.14
N VAL A 51 -1.43 1.02 3.40
CA VAL A 51 -0.09 0.54 3.75
C VAL A 51 -0.22 -0.68 4.62
N SER A 52 0.67 -1.65 4.42
CA SER A 52 0.75 -2.83 5.27
C SER A 52 2.17 -3.04 5.76
N PHE A 53 2.34 -3.29 7.06
CA PHE A 53 3.63 -3.59 7.66
C PHE A 53 3.47 -4.55 8.83
N VAL A 54 4.56 -5.22 9.21
CA VAL A 54 4.57 -6.14 10.35
C VAL A 54 5.08 -5.41 11.58
N TYR A 55 4.32 -5.45 12.66
CA TYR A 55 4.71 -4.92 13.96
C TYR A 55 4.33 -5.94 15.03
N ASP A 56 5.28 -6.32 15.88
CA ASP A 56 5.12 -7.37 16.92
C ASP A 56 4.52 -8.67 16.36
N ASN A 57 5.08 -9.16 15.26
CA ASN A 57 4.63 -10.36 14.54
C ASN A 57 3.18 -10.30 14.01
N LYS A 58 2.53 -9.14 14.05
CA LYS A 58 1.20 -8.91 13.49
C LYS A 58 1.30 -8.11 12.19
N LEU A 59 0.70 -8.62 11.12
CA LEU A 59 0.48 -7.84 9.92
C LEU A 59 -0.62 -6.80 10.19
N LEU A 60 -0.27 -5.53 10.05
CA LEU A 60 -1.17 -4.40 10.14
C LEU A 60 -1.44 -3.86 8.74
N THR A 61 -2.68 -3.47 8.47
CA THR A 61 -3.08 -2.81 7.24
C THR A 61 -3.83 -1.53 7.61
N LEU A 62 -3.25 -0.39 7.23
CA LEU A 62 -3.76 0.93 7.55
C LEU A 62 -4.26 1.60 6.27
N LYS A 63 -5.35 2.38 6.39
CA LYS A 63 -5.93 3.12 5.27
C LYS A 63 -5.47 4.57 5.29
N GLN A 64 -5.28 5.17 4.13
CA GLN A 64 -4.92 6.58 4.02
C GLN A 64 -6.02 7.44 4.64
N GLY A 65 -5.61 8.36 5.50
CA GLY A 65 -6.47 9.35 6.13
C GLY A 65 -6.05 10.76 5.75
N MET A 66 -6.92 11.73 6.06
CA MET A 66 -6.59 13.14 5.87
C MET A 66 -5.38 13.53 6.72
N SER A 67 -4.47 14.31 6.13
CA SER A 67 -3.28 14.85 6.79
C SER A 67 -3.04 16.27 6.32
N ALA A 68 -2.59 17.15 7.22
CA ALA A 68 -2.22 18.52 6.88
C ALA A 68 -0.85 18.61 6.19
N SER A 69 0.06 17.66 6.45
CA SER A 69 1.37 17.57 5.81
C SER A 69 1.81 16.12 5.74
N GLY A 70 2.40 15.74 4.61
CA GLY A 70 2.78 14.35 4.35
C GLY A 70 1.58 13.42 4.21
N THR A 71 1.84 12.12 4.28
CA THR A 71 0.83 11.08 4.07
C THR A 71 0.59 10.34 5.38
N ARG A 72 -0.66 10.34 5.84
CA ARG A 72 -1.06 9.64 7.06
C ARG A 72 -1.89 8.42 6.70
N TYR A 73 -1.57 7.28 7.31
CA TYR A 73 -2.37 6.07 7.24
C TYR A 73 -2.73 5.63 8.65
N SER A 74 -3.97 5.19 8.87
CA SER A 74 -4.43 4.75 10.18
C SER A 74 -5.52 3.67 10.09
N ASP A 75 -5.61 2.86 11.14
CA ASP A 75 -6.71 1.92 11.41
C ASP A 75 -7.48 2.29 12.71
N GLY A 76 -7.20 3.47 13.28
CA GLY A 76 -7.72 3.94 14.56
C GLY A 76 -6.88 3.56 15.79
N VAL A 77 -5.99 2.57 15.69
CA VAL A 77 -5.09 2.17 16.78
C VAL A 77 -3.65 2.52 16.45
N TYR A 78 -3.21 2.20 15.24
CA TYR A 78 -1.91 2.53 14.69
C TYR A 78 -2.02 3.68 13.70
N VAL A 79 -0.95 4.45 13.62
CA VAL A 79 -0.78 5.51 12.63
C VAL A 79 0.59 5.39 12.03
N PHE A 80 0.65 5.24 10.71
CA PHE A 80 1.88 5.41 9.94
C PHE A 80 1.84 6.79 9.30
N TRP A 81 2.79 7.65 9.64
CA TRP A 81 2.88 9.00 9.09
C TRP A 81 4.21 9.15 8.35
N SER A 82 4.14 9.38 7.04
CA SER A 82 5.31 9.62 6.21
C SER A 82 5.37 11.07 5.75
N LYS A 83 6.58 11.63 5.74
CA LYS A 83 6.89 12.99 5.30
C LYS A 83 8.22 12.99 4.54
N GLY A 84 8.13 13.14 3.23
CA GLY A 84 9.30 12.98 2.35
C GLY A 84 9.88 11.59 2.50
N ASP A 85 11.18 11.52 2.84
CA ASP A 85 11.93 10.28 3.02
C ASP A 85 11.84 9.72 4.45
N SER A 86 11.23 10.48 5.36
CA SER A 86 11.08 10.11 6.77
C SER A 86 9.70 9.56 7.10
N ALA A 87 9.61 8.68 8.10
CA ALA A 87 8.36 8.17 8.64
C ALA A 87 8.38 8.02 10.16
N THR A 88 7.20 7.99 10.76
CA THR A 88 6.99 7.77 12.19
C THR A 88 5.77 6.88 12.39
N VAL A 89 5.86 5.92 13.30
CA VAL A 89 4.74 5.03 13.64
C VAL A 89 4.26 5.31 15.06
N TYR A 90 2.96 5.49 15.20
CA TYR A 90 2.27 5.67 16.46
C TYR A 90 1.38 4.48 16.78
N LYS A 91 1.20 4.21 18.07
CA LYS A 91 0.23 3.26 18.64
C LYS A 91 -0.52 3.95 19.78
N ARG A 92 -1.81 4.22 19.60
CA ARG A 92 -2.67 4.92 20.58
C ARG A 92 -1.95 6.14 21.19
N ASP A 93 -1.47 7.03 20.33
CA ASP A 93 -0.79 8.29 20.65
C ASP A 93 0.66 8.19 21.16
N ARG A 94 1.25 7.00 21.27
CA ARG A 94 2.67 6.83 21.59
C ARG A 94 3.48 6.55 20.34
N ILE A 95 4.63 7.22 20.20
CA ILE A 95 5.60 6.90 19.16
C ILE A 95 6.20 5.53 19.50
N VAL A 96 6.10 4.60 18.56
CA VAL A 96 6.65 3.24 18.69
C VAL A 96 7.79 2.97 17.72
N LEU A 97 7.85 3.74 16.63
CA LEU A 97 9.00 3.80 15.73
C LEU A 97 9.22 5.25 15.34
N ASN A 98 10.43 5.74 15.60
CA ASN A 98 10.81 7.12 15.35
C ASN A 98 11.91 7.21 14.28
N ASN A 99 11.99 8.38 13.66
CA ASN A 99 13.06 8.74 12.72
C ASN A 99 13.32 7.67 11.63
N CYS A 100 12.26 7.04 11.13
CA CYS A 100 12.38 6.00 10.12
C CYS A 100 12.80 6.63 8.78
N GLN A 101 14.01 6.37 8.30
CA GLN A 101 14.52 6.88 7.02
C GLN A 101 14.46 5.79 5.95
N ILE A 102 13.99 6.13 4.76
CA ILE A 102 13.95 5.18 3.64
C ILE A 102 15.38 4.85 3.15
N GLU A 103 15.72 3.56 3.05
CA GLU A 103 17.09 3.15 2.63
C GLU A 103 17.31 3.26 1.13
N ASN A 104 16.26 2.99 0.35
CA ASN A 104 16.35 2.98 -1.11
C ASN A 104 15.09 3.60 -1.69
N PRO A 105 15.00 4.94 -1.75
CA PRO A 105 13.93 5.59 -2.47
C PRO A 105 14.07 5.19 -3.95
N LYS A 106 13.16 4.34 -4.44
CA LYS A 106 13.06 4.08 -5.88
C LYS A 106 12.69 5.40 -6.54
N ARG A 107 13.70 6.10 -7.06
CA ARG A 107 13.57 7.33 -7.82
C ARG A 107 13.30 7.04 -9.29
#